data_AF-A0A5K0YD79-F1
#
_entry.id   AF-A0A5K0YD79-F1
#
_cell.length_a   1.000
_cell.length_b   1.000
_cell.length_c   1.000
_cell.angle_alpha   90.00
_cell.angle_beta   90.00
_cell.angle_gamma   90.00
#
_symmetry.space_group_name_H-M   'P 1'
#
loop_
_entity.id
_entity.type
_entity.pdbx_description
1 polymer ?
#
loop_
_entity_poly.entity_id
_entity_poly.type
_entity_poly.pdbx_seq_one_letter_code
_entity_poly.pdbx_strand_id
1 'polypeptide(L)' 'NVPYDWINNQKSNQHWLRKEGEKFIFPGGGTMFPNGVGEYVDRMETLIPGMKDGSIRTALDTGCG' A
#
# COMPACT_ATOMS: atom_id res chain seq x y z
N ASN A 1 -2.48 1.04 -12.59
CA ASN A 1 -2.16 2.26 -13.36
C ASN A 1 -3.11 3.34 -12.87
N VAL A 2 -2.70 4.19 -11.92
CA VAL A 2 -3.56 5.26 -11.36
C VAL A 2 -3.45 6.45 -12.32
N PRO A 3 -4.47 6.73 -13.13
CA PRO A 3 -4.35 7.70 -14.21
C PRO A 3 -4.89 9.03 -13.70
N TYR A 4 -4.16 9.71 -12.82
CA TYR A 4 -4.21 11.17 -12.62
C TYR A 4 -3.37 11.58 -11.41
N ASP A 5 -2.62 12.69 -11.54
CA ASP A 5 -1.90 13.32 -10.42
C ASP A 5 -2.86 13.90 -9.35
N TRP A 6 -4.18 13.80 -9.53
CA TRP A 6 -5.21 14.25 -8.59
C TRP A 6 -5.13 13.56 -7.22
N ILE A 7 -4.96 12.23 -7.18
CA ILE A 7 -4.84 11.50 -5.91
C ILE A 7 -3.60 11.97 -5.13
N ASN A 8 -2.51 12.24 -5.85
CA ASN A 8 -1.27 12.72 -5.25
C ASN A 8 -1.48 14.08 -4.60
N ASN A 9 -2.18 15.01 -5.27
CA ASN A 9 -2.49 16.33 -4.71
C ASN A 9 -3.45 16.26 -3.51
N GLN A 10 -4.51 15.45 -3.59
CA GLN A 10 -5.51 15.31 -2.52
C GLN A 10 -5.00 14.61 -1.26
N LYS A 11 -4.06 13.68 -1.38
CA LYS A 11 -3.58 12.84 -0.27
C LYS A 11 -2.14 13.15 0.16
N SER A 12 -1.47 14.09 -0.50
CA SER A 12 -0.10 14.52 -0.16
C SER A 12 0.04 15.03 1.28
N ASN A 13 -0.97 15.73 1.79
CA ASN A 13 -1.00 16.24 3.16
C ASN A 13 -1.06 15.13 4.24
N GLN A 14 -1.37 13.89 3.86
CA GLN A 14 -1.40 12.74 4.77
C GLN A 14 -0.14 11.87 4.67
N HIS A 15 0.81 12.24 3.80
CA HIS A 15 2.05 11.47 3.52
C HIS A 15 1.81 10.01 3.09
N TRP A 16 0.59 9.68 2.63
CA TRP A 16 0.18 8.32 2.26
C TRP A 16 0.84 7.78 1.00
N LEU A 17 1.21 8.68 0.08
CA LEU A 17 1.68 8.34 -1.25
C LEU A 17 2.83 9.26 -1.63
N ARG A 18 3.93 8.68 -2.08
CA ARG A 18 5.04 9.39 -2.69
C ARG A 18 5.30 8.79 -4.05
N LYS A 19 5.32 9.61 -5.09
CA LYS A 19 5.76 9.18 -6.42
C LYS A 19 7.28 9.26 -6.50
N GLU A 20 7.93 8.14 -6.81
CA GLU A 20 9.38 8.06 -7.08
C GLU A 20 9.58 7.47 -8.48
N GLY A 21 9.84 8.34 -9.45
CA GLY A 21 9.90 7.97 -10.88
C GLY A 21 8.56 7.40 -11.36
N GLU A 22 8.61 6.18 -11.90
CA GLU A 22 7.43 5.42 -12.37
C GLU A 22 6.73 4.62 -11.26
N LYS A 23 7.23 4.67 -10.02
CA LYS A 23 6.70 3.90 -8.90
C LYS A 23 5.98 4.80 -7.91
N PHE A 24 4.96 4.21 -7.29
CA PHE A 24 4.31 4.78 -6.12
C PHE A 24 4.85 4.07 -4.88
N ILE A 25 5.39 4.85 -3.96
CA ILE A 25 5.86 4.43 -2.65
C ILE A 25 4.81 4.83 -1.62
N PHE A 26 4.52 3.94 -0.69
CA PHE A 26 3.59 4.14 0.41
C PHE A 26 4.42 4.14 1.70
N PRO A 27 5.09 5.26 2.04
CA PRO A 27 6.08 5.30 3.11
C PRO A 27 5.47 5.14 4.52
N GLY A 28 4.14 5.14 4.62
CA GLY A 28 3.42 5.17 5.89
C GLY A 28 3.16 6.57 6.39
N GLY A 29 2.20 6.67 7.30
CA GLY A 29 1.65 7.93 7.78
C GLY A 29 0.12 7.85 7.86
N GLY A 30 -0.48 8.48 8.86
CA GLY A 30 -1.93 8.44 9.11
C GLY A 30 -2.40 7.30 10.02
N THR A 31 -3.67 7.33 10.41
CA THR A 31 -4.26 6.46 11.44
C THR A 31 -4.34 4.98 11.05
N MET A 32 -4.42 4.68 9.76
CA MET A 32 -4.66 3.32 9.23
C MET A 32 -3.37 2.50 9.14
N PHE A 33 -2.23 3.17 8.89
CA PHE A 33 -0.92 2.54 8.76
C PHE A 33 0.12 3.30 9.60
N PRO A 34 0.02 3.27 10.94
CA PRO A 34 0.91 4.02 11.83
C PRO A 34 2.38 3.63 11.64
N ASN A 35 2.63 2.37 11.28
CA ASN A 35 3.96 1.82 11.01
C ASN A 35 4.23 1.61 9.51
N GLY A 36 3.37 2.17 8.66
CA GLY A 36 3.42 2.01 7.21
C GLY A 36 2.78 0.71 6.69
N VAL A 37 2.64 0.65 5.36
CA VAL A 37 1.97 -0.48 4.69
C VAL A 37 2.81 -1.75 4.72
N GLY A 38 4.13 -1.63 4.88
CA GLY A 38 5.05 -2.78 4.92
C GLY A 38 4.69 -3.76 6.04
N GLU A 39 4.53 -3.26 7.28
CA GLU A 39 4.16 -4.13 8.41
C GLU A 39 2.78 -4.80 8.20
N TYR A 40 1.84 -4.09 7.56
CA TYR A 40 0.54 -4.66 7.22
C TYR A 40 0.67 -5.82 6.23
N VAL A 41 1.51 -5.67 5.20
CA VAL A 41 1.80 -6.73 4.22
C VAL A 41 2.52 -7.90 4.88
N ASP A 42 3.52 -7.65 5.73
CA ASP A 42 4.27 -8.71 6.44
C ASP A 42 3.35 -9.57 7.32
N ARG A 43 2.37 -8.95 7.98
CA ARG A 43 1.34 -9.67 8.75
C ARG A 43 0.46 -10.54 7.86
N MET A 44 0.03 -10.03 6.71
CA MET A 44 -0.74 -10.81 5.73
C MET A 44 0.06 -12.02 5.22
N GLU A 45 1.34 -11.82 4.89
CA GLU A 45 2.21 -12.92 4.45
C GLU A 45 2.44 -13.99 5.51
N THR A 46 2.38 -13.62 6.80
CA THR A 46 2.48 -14.57 7.91
C THR A 46 1.23 -15.45 8.00
N LEU A 47 0.06 -14.89 7.71
CA LEU A 47 -1.22 -15.59 7.72
C LEU A 47 -1.49 -16.37 6.43
N ILE A 48 -0.93 -15.93 5.31
CA ILE A 48 -1.19 -16.47 3.97
C ILE A 48 0.16 -16.83 3.30
N PRO A 49 0.71 -18.03 3.58
CA PRO A 49 2.02 -18.43 3.07
C PRO A 49 2.13 -18.40 1.53
N GLY A 50 1.01 -18.58 0.82
CA GLY A 50 0.96 -18.52 -0.65
C GLY A 50 1.26 -17.15 -1.27
N MET A 51 1.36 -16.10 -0.44
CA MET A 51 1.87 -14.79 -0.86
C MET A 51 3.40 -14.81 -1.08
N LYS A 52 4.14 -15.68 -0.39
CA LYS A 52 5.60 -15.75 -0.45
C LYS A 52 6.13 -16.55 -1.64
N ASP A 53 5.37 -17.56 -2.07
CA ASP A 53 5.78 -18.47 -3.15
C ASP A 53 5.16 -18.13 -4.52
N GLY A 54 4.33 -17.09 -4.58
CA GLY A 54 3.69 -16.63 -5.81
C GLY A 54 2.53 -17.52 -6.27
N SER A 55 2.03 -18.44 -5.44
CA SER A 55 0.80 -19.18 -5.71
C SER A 55 -0.43 -18.26 -5.75
N ILE A 56 -0.40 -17.16 -5.00
CA ILE A 56 -1.36 -16.06 -5.10
C ILE A 56 -0.82 -15.00 -6.05
N ARG A 57 -1.57 -14.74 -7.13
CA ARG A 57 -1.22 -13.72 -8.13
C ARG A 57 -2.01 -12.43 -8.01
N THR A 58 -3.17 -12.49 -7.35
CA THR A 58 -4.08 -11.36 -7.18
C THR A 58 -4.66 -11.42 -5.78
N ALA A 59 -4.56 -10.31 -5.04
CA ALA A 59 -5.24 -10.11 -3.78
C ALA A 59 -6.05 -8.81 -3.88
N LEU A 60 -7.27 -8.83 -3.33
CA LEU A 60 -8.12 -7.65 -3.22
C LEU A 60 -8.42 -7.41 -1.74
N ASP A 61 -7.83 -6.35 -1.20
CA ASP A 61 -8.18 -5.84 0.11
C ASP A 61 -9.25 -4.75 -0.04
N THR A 62 -10.42 -4.99 0.56
CA THR A 62 -11.55 -4.05 0.54
C THR A 62 -11.71 -3.32 1.86
N GLY A 63 -10.80 -3.51 2.81
CA GLY A 63 -10.72 -2.69 4.00
C GLY A 63 -10.47 -1.25 3.61
N CYS A 64 -11.20 -0.31 4.23
CA CYS A 64 -11.02 1.13 4.01
C CYS A 64 -9.63 1.65 4.44
N GLY A 65 -8.79 0.76 5.01
CA GLY A 65 -7.86 1.09 6.09
C GLY A 65 -8.59 1.60 7.34
#